data_AF-A0A1Q2HV55-F1
#
_entry.id   AF-A0A1Q2HV55-F1
#
_cell.length_a   1.000
_cell.length_b   1.000
_cell.length_c   1.000
_cell.angle_alpha   90.00
_cell.angle_beta   90.00
_cell.angle_gamma   90.00
#
_symmetry.space_group_name_H-M   'P 1'
#
loop_
_entity.id
_entity.type
_entity.pdbx_description
1 polymer ?
#
loop_
_entity_poly.entity_id
_entity_poly.type
_entity_poly.pdbx_seq_one_letter_code
_entity_poly.pdbx_strand_id
1 'polypeptide(L)'
;MVMMGVGIFTLAARLYRAGLFQPEQVALRRKIARVGLGIGLPLDWGLRLFASGSSGVFTRYLSSTIVAFGVLALIAGFYVKRNNRLGAAGSALAAVGRMAVTCYILQNLLASIVFYDFGLGAARVTDGELQWLRVTLIYIGLCAVLIGLSVF
;
A
#
# COMPACT_ATOMS: atom_id res chain seq x y z
N MET A 1 4.39 12.04 -14.20
CA MET A 1 3.37 11.17 -13.57
C MET A 1 2.72 10.23 -14.58
N VAL A 2 2.14 10.73 -15.70
CA VAL A 2 1.46 9.88 -16.71
C VAL A 2 2.34 8.76 -17.26
N MET A 3 3.57 9.08 -17.69
CA MET A 3 4.51 8.06 -18.22
C MET A 3 4.85 6.96 -17.22
N MET A 4 5.00 7.32 -15.94
CA MET A 4 5.25 6.36 -14.87
C MET A 4 4.04 5.47 -14.62
N GLY A 5 2.83 6.04 -14.61
CA GLY A 5 1.59 5.28 -14.49
C GLY A 5 1.42 4.25 -15.60
N VAL A 6 1.69 4.64 -16.86
CA VAL A 6 1.67 3.74 -18.02
C VAL A 6 2.75 2.65 -17.88
N GLY A 7 3.96 3.01 -17.44
CA GLY A 7 5.04 2.05 -17.20
C GLY A 7 4.68 1.00 -16.15
N ILE A 8 4.11 1.43 -15.02
CA ILE A 8 3.67 0.52 -13.94
C ILE A 8 2.52 -0.36 -14.42
N PHE A 9 1.55 0.22 -15.14
CA PHE A 9 0.41 -0.53 -15.70
C PHE A 9 0.87 -1.62 -16.68
N THR A 10 1.76 -1.27 -17.61
CA THR A 10 2.30 -2.24 -18.58
C THR A 10 3.12 -3.33 -17.91
N LEU A 11 3.91 -2.99 -16.89
CA LEU A 11 4.63 -3.97 -16.07
C LEU A 11 3.67 -4.91 -15.34
N ALA A 12 2.64 -4.36 -14.68
CA ALA A 12 1.62 -5.14 -13.99
C ALA A 12 0.86 -6.05 -14.95
N ALA A 13 0.49 -5.56 -16.14
CA ALA A 13 -0.16 -6.35 -17.19
C ALA A 13 0.73 -7.49 -17.70
N ARG A 14 2.03 -7.25 -17.86
CA ARG A 14 3.01 -8.30 -18.22
C ARG A 14 3.13 -9.35 -17.12
N LEU A 15 3.19 -8.95 -15.85
CA LEU A 15 3.24 -9.87 -14.71
C LEU A 15 1.96 -10.70 -14.59
N TYR A 16 0.80 -10.07 -14.80
CA TYR A 16 -0.49 -10.75 -14.85
C TYR A 16 -0.51 -11.81 -15.95
N ARG A 17 -0.11 -11.45 -17.18
CA ARG A 17 0.00 -12.37 -18.32
C ARG A 17 1.04 -13.47 -18.12
N ALA A 18 2.11 -13.20 -17.38
CA ALA A 18 3.11 -14.21 -17.00
C ALA A 18 2.60 -15.20 -15.92
N GLY A 19 1.35 -15.06 -15.48
CA GLY A 19 0.71 -15.99 -14.57
C GLY A 19 1.07 -15.74 -13.10
N LEU A 20 1.38 -14.51 -12.69
CA LEU A 20 1.73 -14.20 -11.29
C LEU A 20 0.74 -14.80 -10.27
N PHE A 21 -0.55 -14.84 -10.62
CA PHE A 21 -1.64 -15.36 -9.80
C PHE A 21 -1.97 -16.84 -10.03
N GLN A 22 -1.25 -17.52 -10.94
CA GLN A 22 -1.48 -18.93 -11.27
C GLN A 22 -0.67 -19.86 -10.36
N PRO A 23 -1.23 -20.99 -9.88
CA PRO A 23 -0.55 -21.87 -8.93
C PRO A 23 0.83 -22.35 -9.39
N GLU A 24 1.04 -22.53 -10.68
CA GLU A 24 2.25 -23.05 -11.32
C GLU A 24 3.44 -22.08 -11.18
N GLN A 25 3.20 -20.77 -11.14
CA GLN A 25 4.25 -19.74 -11.25
C GLN A 25 4.92 -19.36 -9.91
N VAL A 26 5.30 -20.36 -9.12
CA VAL A 26 5.93 -20.17 -7.79
C VAL A 26 7.29 -19.45 -7.91
N ALA A 27 8.08 -19.80 -8.92
CA ALA A 27 9.41 -19.22 -9.13
C ALA A 27 9.34 -17.71 -9.42
N LEU A 28 8.40 -17.29 -10.27
CA LEU A 28 8.16 -15.88 -10.60
C LEU A 28 7.74 -15.10 -9.35
N ARG A 29 6.76 -15.60 -8.59
CA ARG A 29 6.33 -14.99 -7.32
C ARG A 29 7.49 -14.82 -6.35
N ARG A 30 8.31 -15.86 -6.15
CA ARG A 30 9.49 -15.80 -5.27
C ARG A 30 10.53 -14.80 -5.76
N LYS A 31 10.72 -14.66 -7.06
CA LYS A 31 11.66 -13.67 -7.62
C LYS A 31 11.18 -12.25 -7.34
N ILE A 32 9.91 -11.96 -7.62
CA ILE A 32 9.33 -10.63 -7.41
C ILE A 32 9.28 -10.29 -5.92
N ALA A 33 8.88 -11.23 -5.05
CA ALA A 33 8.91 -11.04 -3.61
C ALA A 33 10.32 -10.77 -3.09
N ARG A 34 11.34 -11.50 -3.55
CA ARG A 34 12.74 -11.28 -3.17
C ARG A 34 13.27 -9.91 -3.64
N VAL A 35 12.95 -9.50 -4.87
CA VAL A 35 13.37 -8.18 -5.35
C VAL A 35 12.63 -7.08 -4.57
N GLY A 36 11.31 -7.17 -4.45
CA GLY A 36 10.50 -6.14 -3.80
C GLY A 36 10.75 -6.00 -2.30
N LEU A 37 10.87 -7.11 -1.59
CA LEU A 37 10.98 -7.12 -0.12
C LEU A 37 12.39 -7.39 0.39
N GLY A 38 13.20 -8.15 -0.37
CA GLY A 38 14.58 -8.42 0.02
C GLY A 38 15.53 -7.28 -0.34
N ILE A 39 15.27 -6.56 -1.45
CA ILE A 39 16.10 -5.43 -1.90
C ILE A 39 15.34 -4.13 -1.75
N GLY A 40 14.11 -4.07 -2.28
CA GLY A 40 13.30 -2.85 -2.30
C GLY A 40 13.00 -2.31 -0.91
N LEU A 41 12.62 -3.17 0.04
CA LEU A 41 12.25 -2.73 1.39
C LEU A 41 13.44 -2.21 2.21
N PRO A 42 14.60 -2.92 2.31
CA PRO A 42 15.78 -2.37 2.97
C PRO A 42 16.28 -1.08 2.33
N LEU A 43 16.20 -0.98 0.99
CA LEU A 43 16.60 0.22 0.28
C LEU A 43 15.65 1.39 0.55
N ASP A 44 14.34 1.15 0.51
CA ASP A 44 13.32 2.17 0.80
C ASP A 44 13.48 2.72 2.23
N TRP A 45 13.63 1.83 3.22
CA TRP A 45 13.84 2.20 4.61
C TRP A 45 15.20 2.89 4.83
N GLY A 46 16.27 2.35 4.27
CA GLY A 46 17.61 2.94 4.38
C GLY A 46 17.64 4.37 3.84
N LEU A 47 17.02 4.61 2.68
CA LEU A 47 16.92 5.96 2.11
C LEU A 47 16.08 6.89 2.98
N ARG A 48 14.96 6.41 3.53
CA ARG A 48 14.08 7.21 4.41
C ARG A 48 14.73 7.56 5.75
N LEU A 49 15.56 6.67 6.29
CA LEU A 49 16.21 6.86 7.59
C LEU A 49 17.50 7.68 7.48
N PHE A 50 18.31 7.44 6.45
CA PHE A 50 19.66 8.01 6.35
C PHE A 50 19.81 9.10 5.29
N ALA A 51 18.87 9.22 4.35
CA ALA A 51 18.94 10.17 3.22
C ALA A 51 17.61 10.90 2.98
N SER A 52 16.86 11.18 4.06
CA SER A 52 15.49 11.73 4.00
C SER A 52 15.38 13.06 3.24
N GLY A 53 16.41 13.91 3.28
CA GLY A 53 16.42 15.24 2.66
C GLY A 53 16.57 15.27 1.13
N SER A 54 17.19 14.27 0.51
CA SER A 54 17.48 14.25 -0.94
C SER A 54 16.80 13.12 -1.70
N SER A 55 16.37 12.05 -0.99
CA SER A 55 15.79 10.85 -1.61
C SER A 55 14.26 10.87 -1.70
N GLY A 56 13.58 11.94 -1.29
CA GLY A 56 12.11 11.97 -1.16
C GLY A 56 11.35 11.59 -2.43
N VAL A 57 11.77 12.09 -3.60
CA VAL A 57 11.12 11.76 -4.89
C VAL A 57 11.39 10.30 -5.27
N PHE A 58 12.64 9.84 -5.10
CA PHE A 58 13.04 8.48 -5.41
C PHE A 58 12.31 7.47 -4.53
N THR A 59 12.24 7.74 -3.23
CA THR A 59 11.59 6.86 -2.26
C THR A 59 10.10 6.76 -2.50
N ARG A 60 9.45 7.90 -2.77
CA ARG A 60 8.02 7.99 -3.02
C ARG A 60 7.57 7.26 -4.29
N TYR A 61 8.35 7.34 -5.36
CA TYR A 61 7.89 6.91 -6.69
C TYR A 61 8.57 5.65 -7.23
N LEU A 62 9.80 5.34 -6.80
CA LEU A 62 10.54 4.20 -7.33
C LEU A 62 10.66 3.05 -6.32
N SER A 63 11.30 3.28 -5.18
CA SER A 63 11.50 2.19 -4.20
C SER A 63 10.17 1.71 -3.62
N SER A 64 9.25 2.62 -3.29
CA SER A 64 7.92 2.23 -2.79
C SER A 64 7.10 1.45 -3.84
N THR A 65 7.26 1.76 -5.13
CA THR A 65 6.63 0.96 -6.20
C THR A 65 7.24 -0.44 -6.31
N ILE A 66 8.57 -0.56 -6.17
CA ILE A 66 9.26 -1.86 -6.14
C ILE A 66 8.77 -2.71 -4.95
N VAL A 67 8.65 -2.11 -3.77
CA VAL A 67 8.09 -2.75 -2.57
C VAL A 67 6.65 -3.19 -2.80
N ALA A 68 5.82 -2.35 -3.42
CA ALA A 68 4.43 -2.67 -3.72
C ALA A 68 4.28 -3.94 -4.58
N PHE A 69 5.14 -4.13 -5.60
CA PHE A 69 5.15 -5.38 -6.36
C PHE A 69 5.59 -6.60 -5.52
N GLY A 70 6.51 -6.40 -4.57
CA GLY A 70 6.89 -7.43 -3.61
C GLY A 70 5.71 -7.86 -2.72
N VAL A 71 4.96 -6.89 -2.19
CA VAL A 71 3.74 -7.12 -1.41
C VAL A 71 2.68 -7.82 -2.26
N LEU A 72 2.48 -7.40 -3.51
CA LEU A 72 1.56 -8.06 -4.45
C LEU A 72 1.90 -9.54 -4.65
N ALA A 73 3.19 -9.86 -4.84
CA ALA A 73 3.64 -11.24 -5.01
C ALA A 73 3.43 -12.08 -3.75
N LEU A 74 3.57 -11.50 -2.54
CA LEU A 74 3.24 -12.18 -1.29
C LEU A 74 1.74 -12.45 -1.17
N ILE A 75 0.91 -11.45 -1.41
CA ILE A 75 -0.56 -11.58 -1.34
C ILE A 75 -1.03 -12.65 -2.34
N ALA A 76 -0.54 -12.60 -3.58
CA ALA A 76 -0.82 -13.61 -4.59
C ALA A 76 -0.40 -15.01 -4.10
N GLY A 77 0.83 -15.16 -3.60
CA GLY A 77 1.33 -16.43 -3.08
C GLY A 77 0.53 -16.97 -1.88
N PHE A 78 0.01 -16.09 -1.03
CA PHE A 78 -0.78 -16.44 0.13
C PHE A 78 -2.15 -17.00 -0.24
N TYR A 79 -2.88 -16.33 -1.14
CA TYR A 79 -4.23 -16.75 -1.54
C TYR A 79 -4.23 -17.94 -2.50
N VAL A 80 -3.26 -18.02 -3.41
CA VAL A 80 -3.11 -19.17 -4.31
C VAL A 80 -2.91 -20.47 -3.51
N LYS A 81 -2.09 -20.45 -2.45
CA LYS A 81 -1.89 -21.61 -1.56
C LYS A 81 -3.15 -22.04 -0.81
N ARG A 82 -4.12 -21.15 -0.66
CA ARG A 82 -5.40 -21.40 0.03
C ARG A 82 -6.55 -21.67 -0.94
N ASN A 83 -6.23 -22.01 -2.19
CA ASN A 83 -7.22 -22.22 -3.23
C ASN A 83 -8.16 -21.01 -3.40
N ASN A 84 -7.61 -19.80 -3.26
CA ASN A 84 -8.31 -18.52 -3.31
C ASN A 84 -9.47 -18.37 -2.30
N ARG A 85 -9.47 -19.13 -1.20
CA ARG A 85 -10.44 -18.95 -0.11
C ARG A 85 -10.13 -17.67 0.67
N LEU A 86 -11.07 -16.73 0.63
CA LEU A 86 -11.04 -15.49 1.42
C LEU A 86 -11.66 -15.78 2.80
N GLY A 87 -10.89 -15.54 3.87
CA GLY A 87 -11.45 -15.48 5.22
C GLY A 87 -12.15 -14.14 5.46
N ALA A 88 -12.78 -13.93 6.62
CA ALA A 88 -13.49 -12.68 6.94
C ALA A 88 -12.67 -11.41 6.66
N ALA A 89 -11.42 -11.37 7.15
CA ALA A 89 -10.49 -10.27 6.88
C ALA A 89 -10.13 -10.14 5.39
N GLY A 90 -9.94 -11.27 4.70
CA GLY A 90 -9.64 -11.26 3.26
C GLY A 90 -10.81 -10.73 2.43
N SER A 91 -12.04 -11.10 2.79
CA SER A 91 -13.26 -10.62 2.14
C SER A 91 -13.46 -9.12 2.35
N ALA A 92 -13.25 -8.64 3.57
CA ALA A 92 -13.34 -7.21 3.89
C ALA A 92 -12.28 -6.39 3.11
N LEU A 93 -11.02 -6.83 3.11
CA LEU A 93 -9.96 -6.17 2.34
C LEU A 93 -10.20 -6.25 0.83
N ALA A 94 -10.79 -7.33 0.32
CA ALA A 94 -11.18 -7.44 -1.07
C ALA A 94 -12.30 -6.44 -1.42
N ALA A 95 -13.21 -6.14 -0.49
CA ALA A 95 -14.24 -5.13 -0.67
C ALA A 95 -13.64 -3.72 -0.79
N VAL A 96 -12.72 -3.36 0.11
CA VAL A 96 -11.90 -2.14 -0.01
C VAL A 96 -11.18 -2.08 -1.36
N GLY A 97 -10.59 -3.20 -1.81
CA GLY A 97 -9.90 -3.28 -3.09
C GLY A 97 -10.80 -3.01 -4.31
N ARG A 98 -12.04 -3.49 -4.30
CA ARG A 98 -13.04 -3.19 -5.35
C ARG A 98 -13.41 -1.71 -5.38
N MET A 99 -13.39 -1.06 -4.22
CA MET A 99 -13.67 0.36 -4.06
C MET A 99 -12.40 1.21 -3.95
N ALA A 100 -11.23 0.73 -4.41
CA ALA A 100 -9.94 1.34 -4.08
C ALA A 100 -9.86 2.84 -4.40
N VAL A 101 -10.42 3.29 -5.53
CA VAL A 101 -10.45 4.71 -5.90
C VAL A 101 -11.37 5.50 -4.95
N THR A 102 -12.56 4.99 -4.67
CA THR A 102 -13.52 5.61 -3.74
C THR A 102 -12.95 5.68 -2.32
N CYS A 103 -12.41 4.56 -1.81
CA CYS A 103 -11.77 4.51 -0.50
C CYS A 103 -10.57 5.45 -0.43
N TYR A 104 -9.76 5.56 -1.49
CA TYR A 104 -8.67 6.53 -1.55
C TYR A 104 -9.17 7.97 -1.46
N ILE A 105 -10.19 8.34 -2.24
CA ILE A 105 -10.76 9.70 -2.20
C ILE A 105 -11.34 9.99 -0.81
N LEU A 106 -12.15 9.07 -0.29
CA LEU A 106 -12.76 9.19 1.04
C LEU A 106 -11.70 9.28 2.14
N GLN A 107 -10.64 8.47 2.06
CA GLN A 107 -9.51 8.53 2.98
C GLN A 107 -8.85 9.91 2.97
N ASN A 108 -8.59 10.48 1.79
CA ASN A 108 -8.00 11.82 1.70
C ASN A 108 -8.96 12.87 2.28
N LEU A 109 -10.25 12.78 1.97
CA LEU A 109 -11.26 13.71 2.49
C LEU A 109 -11.34 13.65 4.02
N LEU A 110 -11.46 12.45 4.59
CA LEU A 110 -11.51 12.26 6.05
C LEU A 110 -10.20 12.70 6.71
N ALA A 111 -9.05 12.36 6.14
CA ALA A 111 -7.76 12.81 6.65
C ALA A 111 -7.64 14.34 6.61
N SER A 112 -8.07 15.00 5.54
CA SER A 112 -8.09 16.47 5.46
C SER A 112 -9.01 17.07 6.51
N ILE A 113 -10.23 16.53 6.71
CA ILE A 113 -11.14 16.99 7.76
C ILE A 113 -10.51 16.81 9.15
N VAL A 114 -9.83 15.70 9.40
CA VAL A 114 -9.22 15.45 10.71
C VAL A 114 -8.01 16.34 10.95
N PHE A 115 -7.08 16.44 10.00
CA PHE A 115 -5.79 17.08 10.24
C PHE A 115 -5.76 18.59 9.94
N TYR A 116 -6.55 19.09 8.99
CA TYR A 116 -6.44 20.49 8.57
C TYR A 116 -7.24 21.42 9.47
N ASP A 117 -6.83 22.70 9.50
CA ASP A 117 -7.41 23.72 10.36
C ASP A 117 -8.87 24.04 10.06
N PHE A 118 -9.36 23.76 8.83
CA PHE A 118 -10.76 23.94 8.47
C PHE A 118 -11.69 22.89 9.11
N GLY A 119 -11.13 21.77 9.59
CA GLY A 119 -11.89 20.69 10.23
C GLY A 119 -11.58 20.60 11.71
N LEU A 120 -10.98 19.49 12.15
CA LEU A 120 -10.64 19.25 13.56
C LEU A 120 -9.26 19.82 13.95
N GLY A 121 -8.41 20.15 12.97
CA GLY A 121 -7.07 20.68 13.22
C GLY A 121 -6.19 19.75 14.07
N ALA A 122 -6.34 18.43 13.92
CA ALA A 122 -5.62 17.45 14.71
C ALA A 122 -4.09 17.60 14.58
N ALA A 123 -3.60 18.17 13.47
CA ALA A 123 -2.18 18.44 13.27
C ALA A 123 -1.56 19.24 14.42
N ARG A 124 -2.30 20.20 15.00
CA ARG A 124 -1.84 21.04 16.12
C ARG A 124 -1.62 20.27 17.41
N VAL A 125 -2.41 19.22 17.65
CA VAL A 125 -2.35 18.41 18.89
C VAL A 125 -1.50 17.16 18.73
N THR A 126 -1.25 16.73 17.50
CA THR A 126 -0.37 15.60 17.22
C THR A 126 1.10 15.97 17.21
N ASP A 127 1.45 17.26 17.21
CA ASP A 127 2.85 17.70 17.20
C ASP A 127 3.61 17.27 18.49
N GLY A 128 4.93 17.11 18.38
CA GLY A 128 5.83 16.67 19.45
C GLY A 128 6.38 15.23 19.31
N GLU A 129 7.05 14.74 20.37
CA GLU A 129 7.81 13.48 20.34
C GLU A 129 6.97 12.23 20.01
N LEU A 130 5.68 12.25 20.34
CA LEU A 130 4.74 11.15 20.08
C LEU A 130 3.92 11.35 18.80
N GLN A 131 4.32 12.26 17.91
CA GLN A 131 3.59 12.53 16.68
C GLN A 131 3.36 11.28 15.83
N TRP A 132 4.41 10.48 15.62
CA TRP A 132 4.31 9.25 14.83
C TRP A 132 3.23 8.31 15.37
N LEU A 133 3.15 8.16 16.69
CA LEU A 133 2.19 7.29 17.36
C LEU A 133 0.77 7.84 17.23
N ARG A 134 0.58 9.13 17.54
CA ARG A 134 -0.75 9.78 17.50
C ARG A 134 -1.33 9.76 16.08
N VAL A 135 -0.51 10.11 15.08
CA VAL A 135 -0.91 10.07 13.66
C VAL A 135 -1.25 8.64 13.23
N THR A 136 -0.45 7.65 13.65
CA THR A 136 -0.70 6.24 13.32
C THR A 136 -2.01 5.73 13.93
N LEU A 137 -2.32 6.09 15.18
CA LEU A 137 -3.58 5.71 15.83
C LEU A 137 -4.80 6.29 15.12
N ILE A 138 -4.76 7.57 14.77
CA ILE A 138 -5.81 8.22 13.97
C ILE A 138 -5.97 7.51 12.63
N TYR A 139 -4.85 7.21 11.95
CA TYR A 139 -4.85 6.54 10.66
C TYR A 139 -5.46 5.12 10.74
N ILE A 140 -5.17 4.36 11.80
CA ILE A 140 -5.80 3.05 12.04
C ILE A 140 -7.32 3.21 12.21
N GLY A 141 -7.77 4.24 12.92
CA GLY A 141 -9.19 4.57 13.04
C GLY A 141 -9.84 4.84 11.68
N LEU A 142 -9.19 5.65 10.84
CA LEU A 142 -9.65 5.90 9.47
C LEU A 142 -9.72 4.62 8.63
N CYS A 143 -8.70 3.76 8.70
CA CYS A 143 -8.72 2.46 8.04
C CYS A 143 -9.89 1.58 8.50
N ALA A 144 -10.21 1.55 9.79
CA ALA A 144 -11.34 0.79 10.32
C ALA A 144 -12.68 1.31 9.77
N VAL A 145 -12.86 2.64 9.72
CA VAL A 145 -14.04 3.28 9.11
C VAL A 145 -14.18 2.90 7.64
N LEU A 146 -13.09 2.98 6.87
CA LEU A 146 -13.10 2.62 5.44
C LEU A 146 -13.43 1.15 5.21
N ILE A 147 -12.88 0.24 6.03
CA ILE A 147 -13.21 -1.17 5.97
C ILE A 147 -14.70 -1.38 6.26
N GLY A 148 -15.23 -0.77 7.32
CA GLY A 148 -16.65 -0.85 7.67
C GLY A 148 -17.55 -0.37 6.52
N LEU A 149 -17.26 0.80 5.96
CA LEU A 149 -18.03 1.37 4.85
C LEU A 149 -17.95 0.55 3.56
N SER A 150 -16.83 -0.14 3.31
CA SER A 150 -16.65 -0.92 2.08
C SER A 150 -17.40 -2.26 2.06
N VAL A 151 -17.89 -2.71 3.20
CA VAL A 151 -18.56 -4.02 3.35
C VAL A 151 -20.09 -3.91 3.16
N PHE A 152 -20.64 -2.69 3.19
CA PHE A 152 -22.04 -2.40 2.84
C PHE A 152 -22.22 -2.26 1.33
#